data_AF-A0A416VU97-F1
#
_entry.id   AF-A0A416VU97-F1
#
_cell.length_a   1.000
_cell.length_b   1.000
_cell.length_c   1.000
_cell.angle_alpha   90.00
_cell.angle_beta   90.00
_cell.angle_gamma   90.00
#
_symmetry.space_group_name_H-M   'P 1'
#
loop_
_entity.id
_entity.type
_entity.pdbx_description
1 polymer ?
#
loop_
_entity_poly.entity_id
_entity_poly.type
_entity_poly.pdbx_seq_one_letter_code
_entity_poly.pdbx_strand_id
1 'polypeptide(L)'
;MVKRYPHMAIISIEREAEFESGKYVPSCKSYSLEIKGRYDPDGKTIKKNDTGNEKIVKGSFYSKYVPSIGKIIRIKIESLNIDEPVLSIDYFQTHTIISI
;
A
#
# COMPACT_ATOMS: atom_id res chain seq x y z
N MET A 1 18.92 -0.80 -19.07
CA MET A 1 18.47 -1.85 -18.12
C MET A 1 17.23 -1.34 -17.40
N VAL A 2 16.05 -1.95 -17.58
CA VAL A 2 14.79 -1.46 -17.00
C VAL A 2 14.76 -1.81 -15.50
N LYS A 3 14.59 -0.82 -14.62
CA LYS A 3 14.41 -1.08 -13.18
C LYS A 3 13.04 -1.75 -12.98
N ARG A 4 13.04 -3.02 -12.55
CA ARG A 4 11.83 -3.82 -12.31
C ARG A 4 10.90 -3.23 -11.26
N TYR A 5 11.45 -2.50 -10.28
CA TYR A 5 10.72 -1.83 -9.20
C TYR A 5 11.23 -0.38 -9.08
N PRO A 6 10.69 0.55 -9.89
CA PRO A 6 11.19 1.93 -9.94
C PRO A 6 10.70 2.81 -8.79
N HIS A 7 9.64 2.40 -8.07
CA HIS A 7 9.00 3.22 -7.04
C HIS A 7 9.27 2.69 -5.63
N MET A 8 9.27 3.61 -4.67
CA MET A 8 9.21 3.33 -3.25
C MET A 8 7.84 3.74 -2.74
N ALA A 9 7.20 2.85 -1.98
CA ALA A 9 5.91 3.09 -1.35
C ALA A 9 6.05 2.92 0.16
N ILE A 10 5.32 3.75 0.90
CA ILE A 10 5.16 3.63 2.34
C ILE A 10 3.78 3.04 2.58
N ILE A 11 3.71 1.86 3.17
CA ILE A 11 2.45 1.23 3.56
C ILE A 11 2.20 1.43 5.04
N SER A 12 0.97 1.76 5.40
CA SER A 12 0.53 1.84 6.79
C SER A 12 -0.16 0.53 7.16
N ILE A 13 0.34 -0.14 8.20
CA ILE A 13 -0.19 -1.42 8.70
C ILE A 13 -0.85 -1.17 10.05
N GLU A 14 -2.11 -1.58 10.15
CA GLU A 14 -2.84 -1.69 11.39
C GLU A 14 -2.51 -3.05 12.02
N ARG A 15 -1.89 -3.05 13.20
CA ARG A 15 -1.62 -4.29 13.94
C ARG A 15 -2.95 -4.85 14.43
N GLU A 16 -3.17 -6.15 14.31
CA GLU A 16 -4.32 -6.80 14.93
C GLU A 16 -4.22 -6.75 16.46
N ALA A 17 -5.36 -6.73 17.15
CA ALA A 17 -5.38 -6.71 18.61
C ALA A 17 -4.73 -8.01 19.14
N GLU A 18 -3.71 -7.86 19.97
CA GLU A 18 -3.03 -8.99 20.58
C GLU A 18 -3.69 -9.33 21.92
N PHE A 19 -3.93 -10.62 22.15
CA PHE A 19 -4.29 -11.13 23.47
C PHE A 19 -3.03 -11.37 24.28
N GLU A 20 -2.63 -10.40 25.09
CA GLU A 20 -1.54 -10.57 26.05
C GLU A 20 -2.10 -11.02 27.40
N SER A 21 -1.66 -12.18 27.89
CA SER A 21 -1.96 -12.67 29.25
C SER A 21 -3.46 -12.66 29.61
N GLY A 22 -4.31 -13.07 28.67
CA GLY A 22 -5.77 -13.17 28.88
C GLY A 22 -6.52 -11.84 28.90
N LYS A 23 -5.87 -10.71 28.56
CA LYS A 23 -6.53 -9.41 28.39
C LYS A 23 -6.53 -8.98 26.93
N TYR A 24 -7.64 -8.42 26.48
CA TYR A 24 -7.73 -7.78 25.18
C TYR A 24 -6.93 -6.48 25.22
N VAL A 25 -5.80 -6.43 24.51
CA VAL A 25 -5.01 -5.20 24.37
C VAL A 25 -5.37 -4.60 23.01
N PRO A 26 -6.14 -3.51 22.94
CA PRO A 26 -6.39 -2.84 21.67
C PRO A 26 -5.05 -2.35 21.11
N SER A 27 -4.66 -2.88 19.97
CA SER A 27 -3.43 -2.55 19.25
C SER A 27 -3.56 -1.17 18.60
N CYS A 28 -3.55 -0.11 19.42
CA CYS A 28 -3.64 1.28 18.93
C CYS A 28 -2.36 1.77 18.20
N LYS A 29 -1.48 0.86 17.78
CA LYS A 29 -0.21 1.17 17.13
C LYS A 29 -0.23 0.69 15.69
N SER A 30 -0.51 1.63 14.79
CA SER A 30 -0.14 1.48 13.38
C SER A 30 1.36 1.72 13.20
N TYR A 31 1.99 0.99 12.30
CA TYR A 31 3.38 1.25 11.91
C TYR A 31 3.48 1.30 10.39
N SER A 32 4.54 1.94 9.91
CA SER A 32 4.77 2.15 8.48
C SER A 32 5.95 1.30 8.00
N LEU A 33 5.82 0.73 6.80
CA LEU A 33 6.89 -0.04 6.16
C LEU A 33 7.18 0.57 4.78
N GLU A 34 8.46 0.74 4.47
CA GLU A 34 8.90 1.11 3.12
C GLU A 34 9.08 -0.14 2.25
N ILE A 35 8.40 -0.15 1.10
CA ILE A 35 8.45 -1.24 0.13
C ILE A 35 8.83 -0.70 -1.25
N LYS A 36 9.66 -1.45 -1.97
CA LYS A 36 9.96 -1.15 -3.38
C LYS A 36 9.00 -1.89 -4.28
N GLY A 37 8.50 -1.22 -5.31
CA GLY A 37 7.55 -1.82 -6.23
C GLY A 37 7.38 -1.08 -7.54
N ARG A 38 6.44 -1.58 -8.32
CA ARG A 38 5.98 -1.02 -9.59
C ARG A 38 4.50 -0.71 -9.45
N TYR A 39 4.10 0.49 -9.86
CA TYR A 39 2.71 0.89 -9.87
C TYR A 39 2.19 0.82 -11.30
N ASP A 40 1.12 0.06 -11.51
CA ASP A 40 0.44 -0.05 -12.79
C ASP A 40 -0.94 0.63 -12.64
N PRO A 41 -1.16 1.79 -13.28
CA PRO A 41 -2.45 2.48 -13.22
C PRO A 41 -3.55 1.69 -13.94
N ASP A 42 -4.79 1.72 -13.43
CA ASP A 42 -5.96 1.12 -14.11
C ASP A 42 -6.39 1.92 -15.36
N GLY A 43 -5.83 3.12 -15.55
CA GLY A 43 -6.06 3.96 -16.73
C GLY A 43 -7.45 4.62 -16.82
N LYS A 44 -8.37 4.27 -15.92
CA LYS A 44 -9.76 4.74 -15.95
C LYS A 44 -10.12 5.76 -14.87
N THR A 45 -9.48 5.68 -13.70
CA THR A 45 -9.89 6.49 -12.54
C THR A 45 -8.96 7.68 -12.35
N ILE A 46 -9.43 8.85 -12.79
CA ILE A 46 -8.72 10.12 -12.69
C ILE A 46 -9.36 10.95 -11.57
N LYS A 47 -8.56 11.37 -10.58
CA LYS A 47 -8.93 12.44 -9.63
C LYS A 47 -8.30 13.76 -10.09
N LYS A 48 -9.05 14.84 -9.99
CA LYS A 48 -8.48 16.20 -10.06
C LYS A 48 -7.91 16.55 -8.70
N ASN A 49 -6.65 16.96 -8.67
CA ASN A 49 -6.06 17.53 -7.46
C ASN A 49 -6.57 18.97 -7.25
N ASP A 50 -6.30 19.57 -6.08
CA ASP A 50 -6.70 20.96 -5.77
C ASP A 50 -6.11 22.01 -6.75
N THR A 51 -5.11 21.61 -7.53
CA THR A 51 -4.47 22.43 -8.57
C THR A 51 -5.14 22.26 -9.95
N GLY A 52 -6.19 21.46 -10.07
CA GLY A 52 -6.91 21.19 -11.32
C GLY A 52 -6.27 20.14 -12.24
N ASN A 53 -5.14 19.55 -11.85
CA ASN A 53 -4.46 18.51 -12.62
C ASN A 53 -5.14 17.16 -12.44
N GLU A 54 -5.38 16.51 -13.57
CA GLU A 54 -5.91 15.16 -13.65
C GLU A 54 -4.82 14.13 -13.35
N LYS A 55 -5.10 13.26 -12.38
CA LYS A 55 -4.17 12.24 -11.94
C LYS A 55 -4.86 10.90 -11.79
N ILE A 56 -4.28 9.87 -12.38
CA ILE A 56 -4.73 8.50 -12.17
C ILE A 56 -4.37 8.08 -10.73
N VAL A 57 -5.39 7.69 -9.96
CA VAL A 57 -5.24 7.32 -8.55
C VAL A 57 -5.42 5.83 -8.30
N LYS A 58 -6.29 5.17 -9.09
CA LYS A 58 -6.50 3.73 -8.96
C LYS A 58 -5.53 2.91 -9.81
N GLY A 59 -5.11 1.79 -9.25
CA GLY A 59 -4.17 0.90 -9.90
C GLY A 59 -3.71 -0.22 -8.98
N SER A 60 -2.70 -0.95 -9.42
CA SER A 60 -2.12 -2.06 -8.67
C SER A 60 -0.64 -1.80 -8.42
N PHE A 61 -0.22 -1.92 -7.16
CA PHE A 61 1.17 -1.83 -6.76
C PHE A 61 1.76 -3.23 -6.55
N TYR A 62 2.73 -3.56 -7.38
CA TYR A 62 3.45 -4.84 -7.37
C TYR A 62 4.75 -4.67 -6.59
N SER A 63 4.88 -5.35 -5.47
CA SER A 63 6.11 -5.37 -4.68
C SER A 63 6.70 -6.78 -4.60
N LYS A 64 7.99 -6.88 -4.25
CA LYS A 64 8.51 -8.14 -3.73
C LYS A 64 7.76 -8.48 -2.44
N TYR A 65 7.69 -9.77 -2.11
CA TYR A 65 6.96 -10.31 -0.95
C TYR A 65 6.92 -9.33 0.24
N VAL A 66 5.73 -8.85 0.55
CA VAL A 66 5.46 -8.01 1.72
C VAL A 66 4.96 -8.93 2.83
N PRO A 67 5.57 -8.92 4.02
CA PRO A 67 5.13 -9.76 5.12
C PRO A 67 3.69 -9.43 5.55
N SER A 68 2.89 -10.46 5.81
CA SER A 68 1.48 -10.37 6.24
C SER A 68 1.37 -10.06 7.74
N ILE A 69 1.93 -8.94 8.19
CA ILE A 69 2.06 -8.58 9.62
C ILE A 69 0.93 -7.68 10.14
N GLY A 70 -0.28 -7.92 9.65
CA GLY A 70 -1.49 -7.14 9.98
C GLY A 70 -2.19 -6.62 8.74
N LYS A 71 -3.21 -5.78 8.93
CA LYS A 71 -4.01 -5.23 7.85
C LYS A 71 -3.33 -3.99 7.28
N ILE A 72 -2.92 -4.04 6.02
CA ILE A 72 -2.45 -2.84 5.32
C ILE A 72 -3.67 -1.99 4.97
N ILE A 73 -3.71 -0.75 5.48
CA ILE A 73 -4.87 0.14 5.36
C ILE A 73 -4.66 1.27 4.36
N ARG A 74 -3.41 1.66 4.11
CA ARG A 74 -3.09 2.83 3.29
C ARG A 74 -1.74 2.66 2.61
N ILE A 75 -1.60 3.22 1.42
CA ILE A 75 -0.35 3.21 0.67
C ILE A 75 -0.05 4.61 0.14
N LYS A 76 1.20 5.04 0.33
CA LYS A 76 1.72 6.32 -0.16
C LYS A 76 2.87 6.08 -1.12
N ILE A 77 2.80 6.62 -2.33
CA ILE A 77 3.86 6.54 -3.34
C ILE A 77 4.26 7.97 -3.70
N GLU A 78 5.29 8.49 -3.04
CA GLU A 78 5.66 9.90 -3.14
C GLU A 78 6.09 10.31 -4.55
N SER A 79 6.84 9.45 -5.24
CA SER A 79 7.28 9.72 -6.63
C SER A 79 6.12 9.90 -7.61
N LEU A 80 4.94 9.39 -7.24
CA LEU A 80 3.72 9.52 -8.04
C LEU A 80 2.68 10.39 -7.33
N ASN A 81 2.99 11.01 -6.17
CA ASN A 81 2.06 11.77 -5.34
C ASN A 81 0.78 11.00 -4.95
N ILE A 82 0.82 9.65 -4.87
CA ILE A 82 -0.35 8.80 -4.54
C ILE A 82 -0.40 8.65 -3.03
N ASP A 83 -1.57 8.85 -2.45
CA ASP A 83 -1.84 8.63 -1.02
C ASP A 83 -3.32 8.21 -0.87
N GLU A 84 -3.56 6.91 -0.90
CA GLU A 84 -4.90 6.35 -1.04
C GLU A 84 -5.08 5.11 -0.14
N PRO A 85 -6.31 4.81 0.29
CA PRO A 85 -6.60 3.62 1.06
C PRO A 85 -6.36 2.35 0.23
N VAL A 86 -5.93 1.28 0.89
CA VAL A 86 -5.81 -0.03 0.22
C VAL A 86 -7.18 -0.69 0.14
N LEU A 87 -7.57 -1.12 -1.06
CA LEU A 87 -8.83 -1.80 -1.32
C LEU A 87 -8.72 -3.31 -1.08
N SER A 88 -7.69 -3.92 -1.65
CA SER A 88 -7.44 -5.36 -1.56
C SER A 88 -5.96 -5.68 -1.69
N ILE A 89 -5.58 -6.86 -1.21
CA ILE A 89 -4.20 -7.33 -1.23
C ILE A 89 -4.21 -8.80 -1.65
N ASP A 90 -3.44 -9.12 -2.67
CA ASP A 90 -3.24 -10.47 -3.13
C ASP A 90 -1.80 -10.89 -2.85
N TYR A 91 -1.65 -11.92 -2.02
CA TYR A 91 -0.36 -12.49 -1.64
C TYR A 91 -0.02 -13.68 -2.55
N PHE A 92 1.05 -13.55 -3.31
CA PHE A 92 1.65 -14.65 -4.06
C PHE A 92 2.97 -15.06 -3.43
N GLN A 93 3.42 -16.27 -3.72
CA GLN A 93 4.70 -16.79 -3.22
C GLN A 93 5.91 -15.90 -3.61
N THR A 94 5.81 -15.17 -4.73
CA THR A 94 6.92 -14.40 -5.31
C THR A 94 6.75 -12.88 -5.21
N HIS A 95 5.53 -12.40 -4.97
CA HIS A 95 5.20 -10.99 -4.99
C HIS A 95 3.89 -10.72 -4.25
N THR A 96 3.67 -9.45 -3.92
CA THR A 96 2.41 -8.97 -3.34
C THR A 96 1.83 -7.92 -4.28
N ILE A 97 0.53 -8.01 -4.55
CA ILE A 97 -0.23 -7.02 -5.30
C ILE A 97 -1.09 -6.25 -4.30
N ILE A 98 -0.98 -4.93 -4.29
CA ILE A 98 -1.79 -4.03 -3.47
C ILE A 98 -2.66 -3.21 -4.41
N SER A 99 -3.98 -3.40 -4.34
CA SER A 99 -4.94 -2.66 -5.16
C SER A 99 -5.39 -1.39 -4.45
N ILE A 100 -5.43 -0.31 -5.24
CA ILE A 100 -5.70 1.07 -4.81
C ILE A 100 -6.83 1.64 -5.67
#